data_AF-A0A151RHQ5-F1
#
_entry.id   AF-A0A151RHQ5-F1
#
_cell.length_a   1.000
_cell.length_b   1.000
_cell.length_c   1.000
_cell.angle_alpha   90.00
_cell.angle_beta   90.00
_cell.angle_gamma   90.00
#
_symmetry.space_group_name_H-M   'P 1'
#
loop_
_entity.id
_entity.type
_entity.pdbx_description
1 polymer ?
#
loop_
_entity_poly.entity_id
_entity_poly.type
_entity_poly.pdbx_seq_one_letter_code
_entity_poly.pdbx_strand_id
1 'polypeptide(L)'
;MDNLSEEEEELGTEQLRSTTFQRLKSFSLHLLDLLQNPHIENQKHSSVTVIPQLLRFLRNSSPSTLQPFFDYTLFPLLLLLDGAIQCRTTQKLESEEKYTMPDVPKTPVQVSDGVAEGVVNCLEELLRKCHLSSVDQMVVLLKKLTYGAMLSPTEASEEFREGILLCVKALFLSLYPCSDVSCLCKKISGLPALSDGIYNNRLHKTFKNDSESEECLLAYLQSQFALAAVGHWLSLLLKVCC
;
A
#
# COMPACT_ATOMS: atom_id res chain seq x y z
N MET A 1 -6.66 39.93 -16.64
CA MET A 1 -7.92 39.44 -16.02
C MET A 1 -7.75 37.99 -15.54
N ASP A 2 -6.55 37.41 -15.73
CA ASP A 2 -6.24 35.99 -15.48
C ASP A 2 -5.75 35.68 -14.04
N ASN A 3 -5.23 36.67 -13.30
CA ASN A 3 -4.75 36.43 -11.92
C ASN A 3 -5.87 36.12 -10.91
N LEU A 4 -7.08 36.65 -11.11
CA LEU A 4 -8.20 36.40 -10.18
C LEU A 4 -8.71 34.96 -10.26
N SER A 5 -8.63 34.32 -11.44
CA SER A 5 -9.04 32.92 -11.62
C SER A 5 -8.01 31.93 -11.05
N GLU A 6 -6.72 32.26 -11.09
CA GLU A 6 -5.66 31.41 -10.54
C GLU A 6 -5.67 31.41 -9.00
N GLU A 7 -5.87 32.58 -8.38
CA GLU A 7 -5.97 32.72 -6.92
C GLU A 7 -7.22 32.01 -6.35
N GLU A 8 -8.36 32.07 -7.04
CA GLU A 8 -9.58 31.34 -6.65
C GLU A 8 -9.44 29.82 -6.81
N GLU A 9 -8.75 29.34 -7.86
CA GLU A 9 -8.48 27.92 -8.07
C GLU A 9 -7.48 27.39 -7.02
N GLU A 10 -6.44 28.16 -6.69
CA GLU A 10 -5.45 27.81 -5.68
C GLU A 10 -6.08 27.73 -4.27
N LEU A 11 -6.90 28.71 -3.89
CA LEU A 11 -7.62 28.70 -2.61
C LEU A 11 -8.57 27.49 -2.48
N GLY A 12 -9.27 27.16 -3.57
CA GLY A 12 -10.12 25.97 -3.64
C GLY A 12 -9.34 24.67 -3.46
N THR A 13 -8.14 24.57 -4.04
CA THR A 13 -7.26 23.40 -3.86
C THR A 13 -6.71 23.27 -2.45
N GLU A 14 -6.37 24.38 -1.78
CA GLU A 14 -5.87 24.37 -0.40
C GLU A 14 -6.96 23.93 0.58
N GLN A 15 -8.19 24.43 0.42
CA GLN A 15 -9.31 24.01 1.24
C GLN A 15 -9.64 22.53 1.05
N LEU A 16 -9.59 22.02 -0.19
CA LEU A 16 -9.76 20.59 -0.48
C LEU A 16 -8.65 19.74 0.16
N ARG A 17 -7.39 20.19 0.11
CA ARG A 17 -6.27 19.50 0.79
C ARG A 17 -6.46 19.47 2.29
N SER A 18 -6.86 20.59 2.89
CA SER A 18 -7.12 20.69 4.34
C SER A 18 -8.22 19.73 4.78
N THR A 19 -9.36 19.72 4.08
CA THR A 19 -10.47 18.80 4.40
C THR A 19 -10.08 17.33 4.22
N THR A 20 -9.31 17.02 3.18
CA THR A 20 -8.76 15.67 2.94
C THR A 20 -7.86 15.25 4.09
N PHE A 21 -6.92 16.11 4.49
CA PHE A 21 -6.01 15.85 5.60
C PHE A 21 -6.75 15.58 6.90
N GLN A 22 -7.77 16.39 7.24
CA GLN A 22 -8.54 16.16 8.47
C GLN A 22 -9.23 14.80 8.51
N ARG A 23 -9.76 14.34 7.35
CA ARG A 23 -10.37 13.00 7.26
C ARG A 23 -9.32 11.90 7.40
N LEU A 24 -8.21 12.00 6.67
CA LEU A 24 -7.10 11.04 6.76
C LEU A 24 -6.50 10.99 8.17
N LYS A 25 -6.38 12.13 8.83
CA LYS A 25 -5.93 12.24 10.22
C LYS A 25 -6.84 11.49 11.17
N SER A 26 -8.16 11.70 11.06
CA SER A 26 -9.14 10.99 11.88
C SER A 26 -9.03 9.47 11.70
N PHE A 27 -8.98 8.98 10.45
CA PHE A 27 -8.80 7.56 10.17
C PHE A 27 -7.47 7.03 10.73
N SER A 28 -6.37 7.74 10.52
CA SER A 28 -5.05 7.34 10.98
C SER A 28 -5.00 7.20 12.50
N LEU A 29 -5.63 8.12 13.23
CA LEU A 29 -5.73 8.03 14.69
C LEU A 29 -6.52 6.80 15.14
N HIS A 30 -7.63 6.47 14.49
CA HIS A 30 -8.38 5.25 14.79
C HIS A 30 -7.58 3.97 14.49
N LEU A 31 -6.83 3.93 13.39
CA LEU A 31 -5.97 2.79 13.06
C LEU A 31 -4.82 2.61 14.07
N LEU A 32 -4.22 3.72 14.53
CA LEU A 32 -3.16 3.70 15.54
C LEU A 32 -3.70 3.34 16.93
N ASP A 33 -4.90 3.81 17.28
CA ASP A 33 -5.58 3.43 18.53
C ASP A 33 -5.86 1.92 18.56
N LEU A 34 -6.25 1.32 17.41
CA LEU A 34 -6.42 -0.13 17.32
C LEU A 34 -5.14 -0.90 17.65
N LEU A 35 -3.98 -0.42 17.20
CA LEU A 35 -2.68 -1.02 17.50
C LEU A 35 -2.32 -0.90 19.00
N GLN A 36 -2.72 0.20 19.64
CA GLN A 36 -2.44 0.44 21.05
C GLN A 36 -3.41 -0.31 21.97
N ASN A 37 -4.69 -0.42 21.57
CA ASN A 37 -5.79 -0.93 22.36
C ASN A 37 -6.59 -2.00 21.58
N PRO A 38 -6.05 -3.21 21.35
CA PRO A 38 -6.65 -4.23 20.46
C PRO A 38 -7.80 -5.02 21.09
N HIS A 39 -8.63 -4.39 21.92
CA HIS A 39 -9.80 -5.05 22.52
C HIS A 39 -10.83 -5.46 21.44
N ILE A 40 -11.60 -6.51 21.73
CA ILE A 40 -12.57 -7.10 20.78
C ILE A 40 -13.52 -6.06 20.19
N GLU A 41 -14.01 -5.13 21.02
CA GLU A 41 -14.90 -4.04 20.60
C GLU A 41 -14.22 -3.08 19.62
N ASN A 42 -12.95 -2.72 19.87
CA ASN A 42 -12.17 -1.85 19.00
C ASN A 42 -11.87 -2.52 17.65
N GLN A 43 -11.58 -3.82 17.65
CA GLN A 43 -11.41 -4.59 16.42
C GLN A 43 -12.70 -4.65 15.61
N LYS A 44 -13.84 -4.91 16.26
CA LYS A 44 -15.15 -4.94 15.61
C LYS A 44 -15.53 -3.57 15.05
N HIS A 45 -15.33 -2.50 15.82
CA HIS A 45 -15.58 -1.14 15.34
C HIS A 45 -14.68 -0.80 14.15
N SER A 46 -13.41 -1.19 14.21
CA SER A 46 -12.45 -0.94 13.13
C SER A 46 -12.80 -1.70 11.86
N SER A 47 -13.11 -2.99 11.94
CA SER A 47 -13.44 -3.83 10.78
C SER A 47 -14.79 -3.46 10.15
N VAL A 48 -15.80 -3.12 10.95
CA VAL A 48 -17.16 -2.84 10.45
C VAL A 48 -17.34 -1.39 10.03
N THR A 49 -16.63 -0.45 10.67
CA THR A 49 -16.88 0.99 10.51
C THR A 49 -15.69 1.74 9.95
N VAL A 50 -14.56 1.78 10.68
CA VAL A 50 -13.44 2.68 10.35
C VAL A 50 -12.82 2.31 9.01
N ILE A 51 -12.47 1.04 8.82
CA ILE A 51 -11.77 0.57 7.62
C ILE A 51 -12.66 0.64 6.37
N PRO A 52 -13.93 0.20 6.38
CA PRO A 52 -14.82 0.40 5.24
C PRO A 52 -15.04 1.87 4.88
N GLN A 53 -15.09 2.77 5.88
CA GLN A 53 -15.19 4.20 5.63
C GLN A 53 -13.90 4.79 5.03
N LEU A 54 -12.73 4.37 5.51
CA LEU A 54 -11.45 4.73 4.93
C LEU A 54 -11.37 4.25 3.48
N LEU A 55 -11.67 2.98 3.21
CA LEU A 55 -11.67 2.41 1.86
C LEU A 55 -12.59 3.20 0.92
N ARG A 56 -13.82 3.51 1.37
CA ARG A 56 -14.75 4.34 0.59
C ARG A 56 -14.19 5.73 0.32
N PHE A 57 -13.54 6.34 1.32
CA PHE A 57 -12.89 7.63 1.17
C PHE A 57 -11.75 7.59 0.16
N LEU A 58 -10.87 6.58 0.23
CA LEU A 58 -9.78 6.38 -0.72
C LEU A 58 -10.31 6.15 -2.13
N ARG A 59 -11.35 5.33 -2.31
CA ARG A 59 -12.02 5.09 -3.61
C ARG A 59 -12.62 6.34 -4.22
N ASN A 60 -13.21 7.21 -3.42
CA ASN A 60 -13.87 8.43 -3.89
C ASN A 60 -12.90 9.62 -4.08
N SER A 61 -11.71 9.57 -3.48
CA SER A 61 -10.71 10.64 -3.59
C SER A 61 -9.91 10.53 -4.90
N SER A 62 -9.53 11.65 -5.49
CA SER A 62 -8.67 11.65 -6.69
C SER A 62 -7.20 11.37 -6.33
N PRO A 63 -6.39 10.81 -7.26
CA PRO A 63 -4.94 10.66 -7.10
C PRO A 63 -4.23 11.94 -6.66
N SER A 64 -4.55 13.08 -7.29
CA SER A 64 -3.95 14.38 -7.01
C SER A 64 -4.20 14.89 -5.58
N THR A 65 -5.29 14.46 -4.97
CA THR A 65 -5.68 14.86 -3.61
C THR A 65 -5.06 13.94 -2.55
N LEU A 66 -4.80 12.67 -2.90
CA LEU A 66 -4.18 11.69 -2.00
C LEU A 66 -2.66 11.75 -2.00
N GLN A 67 -2.04 12.01 -3.16
CA GLN A 67 -0.58 11.97 -3.33
C GLN A 67 0.20 12.78 -2.27
N PRO A 68 -0.21 14.01 -1.89
CA PRO A 68 0.51 14.79 -0.87
C PRO A 68 0.49 14.15 0.53
N PHE A 69 -0.45 13.25 0.80
CA PHE A 69 -0.63 12.57 2.08
C PHE A 69 -0.34 11.07 1.99
N PHE A 70 0.36 10.64 0.94
CA PHE A 70 0.63 9.23 0.69
C PHE A 70 1.35 8.59 1.87
N ASP A 71 2.51 9.11 2.26
CA ASP A 71 3.31 8.56 3.37
C ASP A 71 2.55 8.59 4.71
N TYR A 72 1.81 9.68 4.94
CA TYR A 72 0.97 9.84 6.12
C TYR A 72 -0.10 8.75 6.24
N THR A 73 -0.74 8.40 5.12
CA THR A 73 -1.79 7.37 5.06
C THR A 73 -1.19 5.96 5.02
N LEU A 74 -0.03 5.81 4.37
CA LEU A 74 0.64 4.54 4.20
C LEU A 74 1.16 4.00 5.54
N PHE A 75 1.74 4.86 6.37
CA PHE A 75 2.36 4.47 7.63
C PHE A 75 1.45 3.64 8.56
N PRO A 76 0.25 4.09 8.98
CA PRO A 76 -0.61 3.31 9.87
C PRO A 76 -1.11 2.01 9.23
N LEU A 77 -1.32 2.00 7.90
CA LEU A 77 -1.72 0.78 7.18
C LEU A 77 -0.59 -0.26 7.18
N LEU A 78 0.67 0.15 7.01
CA LEU A 78 1.80 -0.77 7.06
C LEU A 78 2.06 -1.31 8.46
N LEU A 79 1.85 -0.51 9.51
CA LEU A 79 1.94 -0.99 10.89
C LEU A 79 0.89 -2.06 11.20
N LEU A 80 -0.35 -1.85 10.75
CA LEU A 80 -1.40 -2.85 10.90
C LEU A 80 -1.15 -4.10 10.07
N LEU A 81 -0.61 -3.95 8.86
CA LEU A 81 -0.18 -5.08 8.05
C LEU A 81 0.91 -5.90 8.75
N ASP A 82 1.92 -5.27 9.34
CA ASP A 82 2.95 -5.97 10.10
C ASP A 82 2.34 -6.73 11.29
N GLY A 83 1.45 -6.09 12.04
CA GLY A 83 0.73 -6.73 13.15
C GLY A 83 -0.09 -7.92 12.69
N ALA A 84 -0.80 -7.79 11.56
CA ALA A 84 -1.59 -8.86 10.95
C ALA A 84 -0.73 -10.06 10.53
N ILE A 85 0.42 -9.81 9.91
CA ILE A 85 1.36 -10.87 9.51
C ILE A 85 1.92 -11.57 10.75
N GLN A 86 2.38 -10.80 11.75
CA GLN A 86 2.95 -11.36 12.97
C GLN A 86 1.97 -12.28 13.71
N CYS A 87 0.70 -11.89 13.84
CA CYS A 87 -0.33 -12.73 14.47
C CYS A 87 -0.47 -14.10 13.84
N ARG A 88 -0.37 -14.15 12.51
CA ARG A 88 -0.58 -15.37 11.72
C ARG A 88 0.66 -16.26 11.74
N THR A 89 1.84 -15.67 11.75
CA THR A 89 3.10 -16.40 11.95
C THR A 89 3.22 -16.98 13.36
N THR A 90 2.79 -16.27 14.41
CA THR A 90 2.86 -16.77 15.79
C THR A 90 1.82 -17.84 16.11
N GLN A 91 0.62 -17.78 15.51
CA GLN A 91 -0.39 -18.85 15.66
C GLN A 91 0.11 -20.22 15.19
N LYS A 92 1.00 -20.26 14.20
CA LYS A 92 1.67 -21.49 13.77
C LYS A 92 2.60 -22.08 14.84
N LEU A 93 3.37 -21.24 15.53
CA LEU A 93 4.29 -21.67 16.58
C LEU A 93 3.53 -22.21 17.81
N GLU A 94 2.44 -21.54 18.21
CA GLU A 94 1.62 -21.98 19.35
C GLU A 94 0.79 -23.24 19.07
N SER A 95 0.44 -23.50 17.80
CA SER A 95 -0.29 -24.71 17.40
C SER A 95 0.63 -25.93 17.22
N GLU A 96 1.93 -25.72 16.94
CA GLU A 96 2.95 -26.78 16.85
C GLU A 96 3.64 -27.05 18.20
N GLU A 97 3.78 -26.06 19.09
CA GLU A 97 4.43 -26.21 20.40
C GLU A 97 3.45 -26.10 21.59
N LYS A 98 2.87 -27.24 21.99
CA LYS A 98 2.32 -27.41 23.35
C LYS A 98 3.45 -27.53 24.38
N TYR A 99 4.21 -26.46 24.62
CA TYR A 99 5.07 -26.36 25.81
C TYR A 99 4.97 -24.98 26.45
N THR A 100 4.34 -24.96 27.61
CA THR A 100 4.25 -23.80 28.51
C THR A 100 5.63 -23.40 29.03
N MET A 101 6.06 -22.18 28.72
CA MET A 101 7.04 -21.43 29.51
C MET A 101 6.41 -20.08 29.91
N PRO A 102 6.44 -19.69 31.20
CA PRO A 102 5.90 -18.42 31.65
C PRO A 102 6.93 -17.28 31.49
N ASP A 103 6.40 -16.06 31.41
CA ASP A 103 7.07 -14.75 31.44
C ASP A 103 7.66 -14.17 30.13
N VAL A 104 6.77 -13.74 29.23
CA VAL A 104 6.86 -12.42 28.59
C VAL A 104 5.45 -11.83 28.43
N PRO A 105 5.08 -10.70 29.07
CA PRO A 105 3.84 -10.01 28.74
C PRO A 105 4.08 -9.19 27.46
N LYS A 106 3.89 -9.83 26.31
CA LYS A 106 3.62 -9.14 25.06
C LYS A 106 2.45 -9.85 24.43
N THR A 107 1.23 -9.49 24.84
CA THR A 107 0.05 -9.82 24.05
C THR A 107 0.31 -9.30 22.65
N PRO A 108 0.51 -10.17 21.64
CA PRO A 108 0.60 -9.72 20.26
C PRO A 108 -0.70 -8.96 19.99
N VAL A 109 -0.61 -7.81 19.32
CA VAL A 109 -1.79 -7.07 18.87
C VAL A 109 -2.60 -8.03 18.02
N GLN A 110 -3.63 -8.70 18.56
CA GLN A 110 -4.36 -9.73 17.85
C GLN A 110 -5.18 -9.05 16.76
N VAL A 111 -4.72 -9.06 15.51
CA VAL A 111 -5.46 -8.45 14.40
C VAL A 111 -6.38 -9.49 13.76
N SER A 112 -7.69 -9.32 13.92
CA SER A 112 -8.71 -10.17 13.27
C SER A 112 -8.61 -10.16 11.73
N ASP A 113 -9.12 -11.21 11.09
CA ASP A 113 -9.17 -11.35 9.62
C ASP A 113 -9.87 -10.16 8.96
N GLY A 114 -11.03 -9.74 9.46
CA GLY A 114 -11.76 -8.60 8.88
C GLY A 114 -10.99 -7.27 8.94
N VAL A 115 -10.12 -7.07 9.95
CA VAL A 115 -9.22 -5.91 9.98
C VAL A 115 -8.10 -6.08 8.95
N ALA A 116 -7.46 -7.25 8.92
CA ALA A 116 -6.35 -7.52 8.02
C ALA A 116 -6.76 -7.40 6.54
N GLU A 117 -7.88 -8.00 6.16
CA GLU A 117 -8.50 -7.92 4.83
C GLU A 117 -8.84 -6.48 4.45
N GLY A 118 -9.47 -5.75 5.37
CA GLY A 118 -9.80 -4.35 5.14
C GLY A 118 -8.55 -3.47 4.94
N VAL A 119 -7.47 -3.75 5.66
CA VAL A 119 -6.18 -3.03 5.54
C VAL A 119 -5.54 -3.29 4.19
N VAL A 120 -5.48 -4.55 3.71
CA VAL A 120 -4.91 -4.84 2.38
C VAL A 120 -5.75 -4.21 1.26
N ASN A 121 -7.08 -4.16 1.41
CA ASN A 121 -7.95 -3.45 0.46
C ASN A 121 -7.68 -1.93 0.44
N CYS A 122 -7.42 -1.32 1.59
CA CYS A 122 -7.04 0.09 1.66
C CYS A 122 -5.65 0.34 1.04
N LEU A 123 -4.70 -0.56 1.28
CA LEU A 123 -3.36 -0.49 0.70
C LEU A 123 -3.40 -0.62 -0.82
N GLU A 124 -4.16 -1.57 -1.35
CA GLU A 124 -4.34 -1.74 -2.80
C GLU A 124 -4.87 -0.44 -3.43
N GLU A 125 -5.94 0.13 -2.85
CA GLU A 125 -6.53 1.37 -3.34
C GLU A 125 -5.55 2.54 -3.32
N LEU A 126 -4.78 2.66 -2.24
CA LEU A 126 -3.79 3.72 -2.08
C LEU A 126 -2.65 3.58 -3.08
N LEU A 127 -2.09 2.37 -3.23
CA LEU A 127 -1.00 2.04 -4.16
C LEU A 127 -1.44 2.18 -5.63
N ARG A 128 -2.72 1.98 -5.93
CA ARG A 128 -3.28 2.19 -7.27
C ARG A 128 -3.39 3.67 -7.65
N LYS A 129 -3.44 4.57 -6.67
CA LYS A 129 -3.67 6.01 -6.87
C LYS A 129 -2.46 6.87 -6.61
N CYS A 130 -1.55 6.42 -5.76
CA CYS A 130 -0.37 7.17 -5.37
C CYS A 130 0.89 6.48 -5.90
N HIS A 131 1.91 7.29 -6.13
CA HIS A 131 3.19 6.85 -6.64
C HIS A 131 4.22 6.87 -5.53
N LEU A 132 5.18 5.96 -5.63
CA LEU A 132 6.29 5.87 -4.70
C LEU A 132 7.29 7.00 -4.99
N SER A 133 7.79 7.62 -3.93
CA SER A 133 8.78 8.71 -4.01
C SER A 133 10.23 8.21 -4.02
N SER A 134 10.48 6.96 -3.62
CA SER A 134 11.85 6.44 -3.50
C SER A 134 11.95 4.92 -3.63
N VAL A 135 13.16 4.45 -3.96
CA VAL A 135 13.53 3.03 -3.97
C VAL A 135 13.38 2.42 -2.58
N ASP A 136 13.81 3.12 -1.52
CA ASP A 136 13.69 2.63 -0.14
C ASP A 136 12.24 2.34 0.24
N GLN A 137 11.32 3.25 -0.13
CA GLN A 137 9.90 3.03 0.08
C GLN A 137 9.38 1.79 -0.67
N MET A 138 9.80 1.60 -1.92
CA MET A 138 9.46 0.41 -2.70
C MET A 138 9.99 -0.88 -2.06
N VAL A 139 11.24 -0.87 -1.59
CA VAL A 139 11.87 -2.02 -0.93
C VAL A 139 11.13 -2.39 0.36
N VAL A 140 10.79 -1.40 1.19
CA VAL A 140 10.03 -1.61 2.43
C VAL A 140 8.66 -2.21 2.13
N LEU A 141 7.95 -1.67 1.13
CA LEU A 141 6.63 -2.18 0.74
C LEU A 141 6.69 -3.61 0.22
N LEU A 142 7.57 -3.86 -0.75
CA LEU A 142 7.75 -5.19 -1.31
C LEU A 142 8.08 -6.18 -0.21
N LYS A 143 9.05 -5.88 0.68
CA LYS A 143 9.41 -6.76 1.79
C LYS A 143 8.22 -7.14 2.67
N LYS A 144 7.38 -6.16 3.06
CA LYS A 144 6.17 -6.42 3.88
C LYS A 144 5.15 -7.28 3.15
N LEU A 145 4.90 -6.97 1.88
CA LEU A 145 4.03 -7.78 1.03
C LEU A 145 4.59 -9.21 0.85
N THR A 146 5.92 -9.41 0.91
CA THR A 146 6.51 -10.75 0.70
C THR A 146 6.16 -11.63 1.88
N TYR A 147 6.33 -11.09 3.09
CA TYR A 147 5.96 -11.81 4.30
C TYR A 147 4.47 -12.15 4.32
N GLY A 148 3.60 -11.25 3.85
CA GLY A 148 2.17 -11.54 3.70
C GLY A 148 1.88 -12.63 2.66
N ALA A 149 2.55 -12.60 1.51
CA ALA A 149 2.35 -13.56 0.42
C ALA A 149 2.92 -14.96 0.74
N MET A 150 3.88 -15.04 1.66
CA MET A 150 4.46 -16.29 2.14
C MET A 150 3.56 -17.03 3.15
N LEU A 151 2.49 -16.40 3.64
CA LEU A 151 1.53 -17.07 4.51
C LEU A 151 0.78 -18.16 3.73
N SER A 152 0.71 -19.33 4.34
CA SER A 152 0.01 -20.50 3.83
C SER A 152 -1.52 -20.37 3.96
N PRO A 153 -2.30 -21.21 3.25
CA PRO A 153 -3.77 -21.24 3.40
C PRO A 153 -4.25 -21.52 4.83
N THR A 154 -3.41 -22.13 5.67
CA THR A 154 -3.74 -22.41 7.07
C THR A 154 -3.43 -21.23 8.01
N GLU A 155 -2.59 -20.30 7.57
CA GLU A 155 -2.16 -19.14 8.38
C GLU A 155 -2.99 -17.89 8.09
N ALA A 156 -3.58 -17.77 6.89
CA ALA A 156 -4.29 -16.57 6.47
C ALA A 156 -5.52 -16.89 5.61
N SER A 157 -6.56 -16.05 5.73
CA SER A 157 -7.72 -16.10 4.85
C SER A 157 -7.33 -15.92 3.38
N GLU A 158 -8.17 -16.45 2.49
CA GLU A 158 -7.96 -16.34 1.04
C GLU A 158 -8.00 -14.88 0.60
N GLU A 159 -8.94 -14.12 1.15
CA GLU A 159 -9.15 -12.69 0.91
C GLU A 159 -7.93 -11.86 1.32
N PHE A 160 -7.31 -12.18 2.47
CA PHE A 160 -6.08 -11.52 2.87
C PHE A 160 -4.94 -11.80 1.89
N ARG A 161 -4.73 -13.09 1.55
CA ARG A 161 -3.65 -13.52 0.65
C ARG A 161 -3.82 -12.95 -0.75
N GLU A 162 -5.04 -12.95 -1.28
CA GLU A 162 -5.38 -12.33 -2.56
C GLU A 162 -5.12 -10.81 -2.50
N GLY A 163 -5.58 -10.14 -1.43
CA GLY A 163 -5.36 -8.71 -1.23
C GLY A 163 -3.88 -8.32 -1.24
N ILE A 164 -2.99 -9.14 -0.68
CA ILE A 164 -1.54 -8.92 -0.77
C ILE A 164 -1.06 -8.93 -2.23
N LEU A 165 -1.53 -9.87 -3.03
CA LEU A 165 -1.13 -9.97 -4.44
C LEU A 165 -1.70 -8.83 -5.28
N LEU A 166 -2.94 -8.40 -4.98
CA LEU A 166 -3.52 -7.20 -5.58
C LEU A 166 -2.72 -5.95 -5.23
N CYS A 167 -2.21 -5.82 -4.00
CA CYS A 167 -1.28 -4.74 -3.62
C CYS A 167 0.02 -4.78 -4.45
N VAL A 168 0.62 -5.97 -4.62
CA VAL A 168 1.84 -6.14 -5.44
C VAL A 168 1.56 -5.74 -6.89
N LYS A 169 0.43 -6.18 -7.46
CA LYS A 169 0.00 -5.81 -8.80
C LYS A 169 -0.21 -4.30 -8.94
N ALA A 170 -0.92 -3.68 -7.99
CA ALA A 170 -1.17 -2.25 -7.97
C ALA A 170 0.14 -1.46 -7.93
N LEU A 171 1.10 -1.86 -7.08
CA LEU A 171 2.42 -1.24 -6.98
C LEU A 171 3.14 -1.24 -8.33
N PHE A 172 3.19 -2.38 -9.02
CA PHE A 172 3.86 -2.47 -10.32
C PHE A 172 3.15 -1.68 -11.43
N LEU A 173 1.81 -1.64 -11.42
CA LEU A 173 1.03 -0.88 -12.40
C LEU A 173 1.13 0.64 -12.20
N SER A 174 1.41 1.09 -10.97
CA SER A 174 1.57 2.52 -10.64
C SER A 174 3.02 3.01 -10.79
N LEU A 175 3.93 2.23 -11.37
CA LEU A 175 5.29 2.71 -11.63
C LEU A 175 5.29 3.69 -12.82
N TYR A 176 5.77 4.91 -12.59
CA TYR A 176 5.89 5.89 -13.67
C TYR A 176 6.97 5.49 -14.68
N PRO A 177 6.74 5.75 -15.99
CA PRO A 177 7.81 5.71 -16.96
C PRO A 177 8.92 6.69 -16.59
N CYS A 178 10.16 6.24 -16.73
CA CYS A 178 11.32 7.08 -16.46
C CYS A 178 11.39 8.25 -17.45
N SER A 179 11.54 9.47 -16.93
CA SER A 179 11.72 10.69 -17.73
C SER A 179 13.16 10.84 -18.22
N ASP A 180 14.15 10.36 -17.46
CA ASP A 180 15.57 10.45 -17.79
C ASP A 180 15.91 9.66 -19.08
N VAL A 181 16.52 10.34 -20.04
CA VAL A 181 16.91 9.79 -21.35
C VAL A 181 18.17 8.94 -21.25
N SER A 182 19.01 9.19 -20.24
CA SER A 182 20.26 8.46 -19.98
C SER A 182 20.05 7.19 -19.15
N CYS A 183 18.87 7.04 -18.54
CA CYS A 183 18.57 5.91 -17.68
C CYS A 183 18.54 4.58 -18.45
N LEU A 184 19.17 3.56 -17.86
CA LEU A 184 19.27 2.21 -18.42
C LEU A 184 17.90 1.52 -18.59
N CYS A 185 16.87 1.95 -17.87
CA CYS A 185 15.55 1.33 -17.92
C CYS A 185 14.85 1.46 -19.28
N LYS A 186 15.24 2.45 -20.11
CA LYS A 186 14.72 2.67 -21.47
C LYS A 186 15.33 1.75 -22.53
N LYS A 187 16.39 0.99 -22.22
CA LYS A 187 17.04 0.10 -23.19
C LYS A 187 16.25 -1.18 -23.49
N ILE A 188 15.14 -1.44 -22.80
CA ILE A 188 14.26 -2.58 -23.05
C ILE A 188 13.01 -2.09 -23.80
N SER A 189 13.02 -2.24 -25.12
CA SER A 189 11.86 -2.01 -25.99
C SER A 189 10.85 -3.14 -25.83
N GLY A 190 9.99 -3.05 -24.82
CA GLY A 190 8.92 -4.01 -24.62
C GLY A 190 7.98 -3.54 -23.52
N LEU A 191 6.94 -2.79 -23.88
CA LEU A 191 5.75 -2.70 -23.04
C LEU A 191 5.21 -4.13 -22.84
N PRO A 192 4.82 -4.55 -21.63
CA PRO A 192 4.03 -5.75 -21.49
C PRO A 192 2.72 -5.56 -22.26
N ALA A 193 2.38 -6.51 -23.12
CA ALA A 193 1.17 -6.52 -23.95
C ALA A 193 -0.12 -6.78 -23.14
N LEU A 194 -0.23 -6.22 -21.93
CA LEU A 194 -1.39 -6.34 -21.02
C LEU A 194 -2.11 -5.00 -20.83
N SER A 195 -2.17 -4.19 -21.89
CA SER A 195 -2.99 -2.97 -21.91
C SER A 195 -4.30 -3.25 -22.65
N ASP A 196 -5.25 -3.91 -21.99
CA ASP A 196 -6.65 -3.84 -22.39
C ASP A 196 -7.19 -2.42 -22.13
N GLY A 197 -7.04 -1.58 -23.15
CA GLY A 197 -8.10 -0.73 -23.71
C GLY A 197 -8.79 0.37 -22.90
N ILE A 198 -8.70 0.49 -21.58
CA ILE A 198 -9.64 1.37 -20.83
C ILE A 198 -8.99 2.47 -19.95
N TYR A 199 -7.71 2.39 -19.60
CA TYR A 199 -7.16 3.27 -18.54
C TYR A 199 -6.07 4.28 -18.93
N ASN A 200 -5.63 4.34 -20.19
CA ASN A 200 -4.38 5.03 -20.53
C ASN A 200 -4.44 6.54 -20.90
N ASN A 201 -5.49 7.30 -20.55
CA ASN A 201 -5.59 8.69 -21.03
C ASN A 201 -5.76 9.79 -19.98
N ARG A 202 -5.54 9.56 -18.67
CA ARG A 202 -5.69 10.66 -17.68
C ARG A 202 -4.59 10.89 -16.64
N LEU A 203 -3.51 10.10 -16.61
CA LEU A 203 -2.40 10.36 -15.66
C LEU A 203 -1.25 11.21 -16.22
N HIS A 204 -1.39 11.80 -17.41
CA HIS A 204 -0.37 12.64 -18.04
C HIS A 204 -0.30 14.09 -17.53
N LYS A 205 -0.82 14.41 -16.34
CA LYS A 205 -0.58 15.72 -15.73
C LYS A 205 0.71 15.66 -14.92
N THR A 206 1.81 15.97 -15.61
CA THR A 206 3.14 16.24 -15.03
C THR A 206 3.01 17.18 -13.85
N PHE A 207 3.16 16.66 -12.63
CA PHE A 207 3.53 17.48 -11.50
C PHE A 207 5.03 17.77 -11.66
N LYS A 208 5.33 18.95 -12.21
CA LYS A 208 6.64 19.58 -11.99
C LYS A 208 6.63 20.01 -10.54
N ASN A 209 7.36 19.32 -9.67
CA ASN A 209 8.00 19.91 -8.51
C ASN A 209 9.19 19.01 -8.13
N ASP A 210 10.35 19.66 -8.08
CA ASP A 210 11.60 19.31 -7.42
C ASP A 210 12.32 18.02 -7.83
N SER A 211 13.19 18.18 -8.83
CA SER A 211 14.26 17.26 -9.17
C SER A 211 15.38 17.33 -8.12
N GLU A 212 15.20 16.65 -7.00
CA GLU A 212 16.34 16.01 -6.34
C GLU A 212 16.46 14.59 -6.92
N SER A 213 17.67 14.06 -7.05
CA SER A 213 17.97 12.85 -7.83
C SER A 213 17.17 11.63 -7.36
N GLU A 214 15.95 11.44 -7.90
CA GLU A 214 15.15 10.26 -7.63
C GLU A 214 15.74 9.08 -8.41
N GLU A 215 16.29 8.11 -7.68
CA GLU A 215 16.71 6.84 -8.25
C GLU A 215 15.54 6.21 -9.01
N CYS A 216 15.77 5.85 -10.27
CA CYS A 216 14.72 5.31 -11.12
C CYS A 216 14.25 3.94 -10.59
N LEU A 217 12.99 3.87 -10.11
CA LEU A 217 12.37 2.65 -9.61
C LEU A 217 12.43 1.50 -10.62
N LEU A 218 12.20 1.81 -11.90
CA LEU A 218 12.29 0.82 -12.99
C LEU A 218 13.73 0.31 -13.18
N ALA A 219 14.73 1.18 -13.08
CA ALA A 219 16.13 0.77 -13.15
C ALA A 219 16.51 -0.10 -11.94
N TYR A 220 16.00 0.22 -10.76
CA TYR A 220 16.19 -0.62 -9.57
C TYR A 220 15.61 -2.02 -9.77
N LEU A 221 14.38 -2.14 -10.27
CA LEU A 221 13.75 -3.46 -10.51
C LEU A 221 14.52 -4.30 -11.55
N GLN A 222 15.22 -3.66 -12.47
CA GLN A 222 16.09 -4.30 -13.45
C GLN A 222 17.51 -4.57 -12.92
N SER A 223 17.86 -4.09 -11.73
CA SER A 223 19.17 -4.30 -11.13
C SER A 223 19.38 -5.74 -10.69
N GLN A 224 20.65 -6.16 -10.59
CA GLN A 224 20.99 -7.50 -10.08
C GLN A 224 20.46 -7.75 -8.67
N PHE A 225 20.32 -6.72 -7.85
CA PHE A 225 19.81 -6.82 -6.49
C PHE A 225 18.31 -7.17 -6.44
N ALA A 226 17.52 -6.64 -7.39
CA ALA A 226 16.08 -6.82 -7.40
C ALA A 226 15.61 -8.01 -8.26
N LEU A 227 16.38 -8.43 -9.27
CA LEU A 227 15.98 -9.45 -10.26
C LEU A 227 15.44 -10.74 -9.62
N ALA A 228 16.10 -11.26 -8.58
CA ALA A 228 15.65 -12.47 -7.89
C ALA A 228 14.30 -12.27 -7.19
N ALA A 229 14.12 -11.12 -6.53
CA ALA A 229 12.86 -10.78 -5.88
C ALA A 229 11.75 -10.57 -6.92
N VAL A 230 12.01 -9.85 -8.00
CA VAL A 230 11.05 -9.63 -9.11
C VAL A 230 10.60 -10.96 -9.73
N GLY A 231 11.52 -11.89 -9.97
CA GLY A 231 11.18 -13.23 -10.45
C GLY A 231 10.25 -13.99 -9.48
N HIS A 232 10.52 -13.90 -8.18
CA HIS A 232 9.65 -14.47 -7.15
C HIS A 232 8.25 -13.84 -7.19
N TRP A 233 8.15 -12.53 -7.30
CA TRP A 233 6.88 -11.81 -7.37
C TRP A 233 6.04 -12.16 -8.59
N LEU A 234 6.67 -12.22 -9.77
CA LEU A 234 5.99 -12.63 -10.99
C LEU A 234 5.50 -14.08 -10.87
N SER A 235 6.28 -14.97 -10.26
CA SER A 235 5.84 -16.34 -9.99
C SER A 235 4.61 -16.39 -9.06
N LEU A 236 4.59 -15.57 -8.00
CA LEU A 236 3.45 -15.48 -7.09
C LEU A 236 2.19 -14.95 -7.79
N LEU A 237 2.32 -13.88 -8.59
CA LEU A 237 1.20 -13.32 -9.35
C LEU A 237 0.63 -14.33 -10.37
N LEU A 238 1.49 -15.10 -11.05
CA LEU A 238 1.06 -16.12 -12.01
C LEU A 238 0.30 -17.27 -11.35
N LYS A 239 0.62 -17.62 -10.11
CA LYS A 239 -0.07 -18.69 -9.36
C LYS A 239 -1.52 -18.37 -8.99
N VAL A 240 -1.92 -17.09 -9.05
CA VAL A 240 -3.28 -16.64 -8.70
C VAL A 240 -4.13 -16.32 -9.94
N CYS A 241 -3.51 -16.28 -11.12
CA CYS A 241 -4.24 -16.20 -12.40
C CYS A 241 -4.61 -17.58 -12.99
N CYS A 242 -4.39 -18.68 -12.28
CA CYS A 242 -4.72 -20.05 -12.70
C CYS A 242 -5.64 -20.70 -11.67
#